data_AF-A0A8S0FU19-F1
#
_entry.id   AF-A0A8S0FU19-F1
#
_cell.length_a   1.000
_cell.length_b   1.000
_cell.length_c   1.000
_cell.angle_alpha   90.00
_cell.angle_beta   90.00
_cell.angle_gamma   90.00
#
_symmetry.space_group_name_H-M   'P 1'
#
loop_
_entity.id
_entity.type
_entity.pdbx_description
1 polymer ?
#
loop_
_entity_poly.entity_id
_entity_poly.type
_entity_poly.pdbx_seq_one_letter_code
_entity_poly.pdbx_strand_id
1 'polypeptide(L)'
;MLYLAYNAPHLPNDNPAPEQYQKQFNTGSQTADNYYASVYSVDQGVKRILEQLKKNGQYDNTIILFTSDNGAVIDGPLPLNGAQKGYKSQTYPGGTHTPMFMWWKGKLQPGNYDKLISAMDFYPTALDAADIRHIHSKRP
;
A
#
# COMPACT_ATOMS: atom_id res chain seq x y z
N MET A 1 -5.15 -8.18 14.89
CA MET A 1 -4.61 -7.94 13.54
C MET A 1 -5.70 -7.32 12.68
N LEU A 2 -5.43 -6.21 12.01
CA LEU A 2 -6.35 -5.60 11.03
C LEU A 2 -5.74 -5.78 9.65
N TYR A 3 -6.49 -6.41 8.74
CA TYR A 3 -6.18 -6.44 7.31
C TYR A 3 -7.18 -5.56 6.58
N LEU A 4 -6.68 -4.48 5.99
CA LEU A 4 -7.51 -3.52 5.25
C LEU A 4 -7.07 -3.49 3.79
N ALA A 5 -7.80 -4.23 2.95
CA ALA A 5 -7.60 -4.28 1.52
C ALA A 5 -8.55 -3.29 0.83
N TYR A 6 -8.03 -2.12 0.44
CA TYR A 6 -8.80 -1.17 -0.36
C TYR A 6 -9.06 -1.74 -1.75
N ASN A 7 -10.25 -1.48 -2.29
CA ASN A 7 -10.52 -1.71 -3.71
C ASN A 7 -9.80 -0.69 -4.61
N ALA A 8 -9.60 0.53 -4.09
CA ALA A 8 -8.88 1.59 -4.78
C ALA A 8 -7.39 1.21 -5.02
N PRO A 9 -6.80 1.58 -6.18
CA PRO A 9 -7.38 2.36 -7.27
C PRO A 9 -7.84 1.49 -8.45
N HIS A 10 -8.31 0.26 -8.20
CA HIS A 10 -8.66 -0.70 -9.27
C HIS A 10 -9.68 -0.12 -10.25
N LEU A 11 -9.44 -0.29 -11.56
CA LEU A 11 -10.36 0.15 -12.62
C LEU A 11 -11.57 -0.79 -12.76
N PRO A 12 -12.73 -0.31 -13.23
CA PRO A 12 -13.03 1.07 -13.60
C PRO A 12 -13.17 2.00 -12.38
N ASN A 13 -12.59 3.20 -12.46
CA ASN A 13 -12.77 4.26 -11.45
C ASN A 13 -13.89 5.23 -11.88
N ASP A 14 -14.97 4.69 -12.44
CA ASP A 14 -16.10 5.49 -12.92
C ASP A 14 -16.96 5.97 -11.75
N ASN A 15 -16.95 5.21 -10.64
CA ASN A 15 -17.50 5.66 -9.36
C ASN A 15 -16.50 6.63 -8.72
N PRO A 16 -16.81 7.92 -8.69
CA PRO A 16 -15.83 8.88 -8.26
C PRO A 16 -15.70 8.86 -6.73
N ALA A 17 -14.49 9.16 -6.24
CA ALA A 17 -14.26 9.40 -4.82
C ALA A 17 -15.23 10.45 -4.26
N PRO A 18 -15.41 10.56 -2.93
CA PRO A 18 -16.18 11.65 -2.32
C PRO A 18 -15.83 13.01 -2.95
N GLU A 19 -16.85 13.85 -3.21
CA GLU A 19 -16.70 15.10 -3.98
C GLU A 19 -15.58 16.00 -3.43
N GLN A 20 -15.43 16.05 -2.11
CA GLN A 20 -14.36 16.80 -1.41
C GLN A 20 -12.94 16.39 -1.82
N TYR A 21 -12.75 15.13 -2.26
CA TYR A 21 -11.48 14.59 -2.72
C TYR A 21 -11.29 14.78 -4.22
N GLN A 22 -12.36 14.71 -5.00
CA GLN A 22 -12.31 15.00 -6.44
C GLN A 22 -11.82 16.41 -6.71
N LYS A 23 -12.27 17.39 -5.93
CA LYS A 23 -11.90 18.81 -6.06
C LYS A 23 -10.40 19.09 -5.89
N GLN A 24 -9.60 18.11 -5.44
CA GLN A 24 -8.14 18.24 -5.30
C GLN A 24 -7.40 18.08 -6.63
N PHE A 25 -8.04 17.52 -7.67
CA PHE A 25 -7.40 17.16 -8.92
C PHE A 25 -8.10 17.84 -10.12
N ASN A 26 -7.28 18.40 -11.01
CA ASN A 26 -7.72 19.01 -12.27
C ASN A 26 -6.62 18.83 -13.32
N THR A 27 -6.42 17.58 -13.74
CA THR A 27 -5.39 17.21 -14.72
C THR A 27 -5.83 17.43 -16.16
N GLY A 28 -7.09 17.81 -16.37
CA GLY A 28 -7.71 17.90 -17.70
C GLY A 28 -8.20 16.55 -18.24
N SER A 29 -8.08 15.47 -17.46
CA SER A 29 -8.59 14.13 -17.79
C SER A 29 -9.42 13.59 -16.63
N GLN A 30 -10.72 13.39 -16.87
CA GLN A 30 -11.65 12.86 -15.85
C GLN A 30 -11.18 11.49 -15.31
N THR A 31 -10.65 10.64 -16.18
CA THR A 31 -10.13 9.32 -15.79
C THR A 31 -8.94 9.44 -14.84
N ALA A 32 -8.00 10.35 -15.13
CA ALA A 32 -6.85 10.59 -14.27
C ALA A 32 -7.28 11.24 -12.93
N ASP A 33 -8.19 12.22 -12.98
CA ASP A 33 -8.70 12.90 -11.78
C ASP A 33 -9.45 11.92 -10.87
N ASN A 34 -10.28 11.03 -11.42
CA ASN A 34 -10.95 9.98 -10.66
C ASN A 34 -9.95 9.00 -10.03
N TYR A 35 -8.94 8.58 -10.78
CA TYR A 35 -7.89 7.70 -10.28
C TYR A 35 -7.12 8.34 -9.12
N TYR A 36 -6.66 9.59 -9.27
CA TYR A 36 -5.93 10.29 -8.22
C TYR A 36 -6.79 10.56 -7.00
N ALA A 37 -8.07 10.90 -7.18
CA ALA A 37 -9.02 11.03 -6.08
C ALA A 37 -9.25 9.70 -5.35
N SER A 38 -9.24 8.57 -6.06
CA SER A 38 -9.30 7.22 -5.48
C SER A 38 -8.07 6.91 -4.63
N VAL A 39 -6.86 7.18 -5.14
CA VAL A 39 -5.61 7.06 -4.37
C VAL A 39 -5.60 7.98 -3.15
N TYR A 40 -6.03 9.24 -3.30
CA TYR A 40 -6.15 10.18 -2.19
C TYR A 40 -7.16 9.71 -1.14
N SER A 41 -8.23 9.02 -1.55
CA SER A 41 -9.18 8.43 -0.60
C SER A 41 -8.54 7.35 0.28
N VAL A 42 -7.61 6.56 -0.28
CA VAL A 42 -6.80 5.60 0.50
C VAL A 42 -5.94 6.35 1.50
N ASP A 43 -5.22 7.39 1.07
CA ASP A 43 -4.39 8.23 1.95
C ASP A 43 -5.17 8.83 3.11
N GLN A 44 -6.34 9.43 2.84
CA GLN A 44 -7.23 9.96 3.88
C GLN A 44 -7.79 8.85 4.78
N GLY A 45 -7.99 7.65 4.24
CA GLY A 45 -8.32 6.45 4.99
C GLY A 45 -7.22 6.06 5.99
N VAL A 46 -5.98 6.01 5.54
CA VAL A 46 -4.79 5.75 6.38
C VAL A 46 -4.68 6.83 7.45
N LYS A 47 -4.79 8.12 7.10
CA LYS A 47 -4.76 9.23 8.06
C LYS A 47 -5.75 9.02 9.20
N ARG A 48 -7.00 8.69 8.90
CA ARG A 48 -8.03 8.42 9.91
C ARG A 48 -7.67 7.26 10.83
N ILE A 49 -7.08 6.18 10.30
CA ILE A 49 -6.62 5.05 11.12
C ILE A 49 -5.51 5.51 12.07
N LEU A 50 -4.52 6.25 11.56
CA LEU A 50 -3.44 6.79 12.37
C LEU A 50 -3.95 7.72 13.48
N GLU A 51 -4.94 8.56 13.19
CA GLU A 51 -5.58 9.44 14.17
C GLU A 51 -6.29 8.63 15.26
N GLN A 52 -7.03 7.57 14.90
CA GLN A 52 -7.66 6.71 15.90
C GLN A 52 -6.64 5.96 16.76
N LEU A 53 -5.57 5.43 16.16
CA LEU A 53 -4.48 4.78 16.90
C LEU A 53 -3.84 5.74 17.91
N LYS A 54 -3.61 7.00 17.53
CA LYS A 54 -3.06 8.03 18.42
C LYS A 54 -4.04 8.39 19.53
N LYS A 55 -5.31 8.64 19.18
CA LYS A 55 -6.38 8.98 20.13
C LYS A 55 -6.57 7.89 21.19
N ASN A 56 -6.40 6.63 20.80
CA ASN A 56 -6.59 5.47 21.68
C ASN A 56 -5.29 5.04 22.39
N GLY A 57 -4.17 5.77 22.22
CA GLY A 57 -2.88 5.43 22.84
C GLY A 57 -2.22 4.16 22.29
N GLN A 58 -2.65 3.67 21.13
CA GLN A 58 -2.18 2.42 20.53
C GLN A 58 -1.07 2.62 19.49
N TYR A 59 -0.85 3.86 19.03
CA TYR A 59 0.06 4.18 17.93
C TYR A 59 1.50 3.68 18.15
N ASP A 60 2.03 3.85 19.36
CA ASP A 60 3.42 3.51 19.68
C ASP A 60 3.66 1.99 19.73
N ASN A 61 2.62 1.20 19.99
CA ASN A 61 2.64 -0.25 20.06
C ASN A 61 1.94 -0.92 18.85
N THR A 62 1.94 -0.24 17.69
CA THR A 62 1.33 -0.76 16.47
C THR A 62 2.37 -0.79 15.34
N ILE A 63 2.47 -1.94 14.67
CA ILE A 63 3.19 -2.06 13.39
C ILE A 63 2.22 -1.68 12.28
N ILE A 64 2.64 -0.77 11.42
CA ILE A 64 1.88 -0.37 10.23
C ILE A 64 2.69 -0.78 9.01
N LEU A 65 2.12 -1.62 8.17
CA LEU A 65 2.66 -2.02 6.87
C LEU A 65 1.70 -1.54 5.80
N PHE A 66 2.21 -0.82 4.81
CA PHE A 66 1.46 -0.42 3.64
C PHE A 66 2.14 -0.97 2.39
N THR A 67 1.35 -1.49 1.45
CA THR A 67 1.84 -1.99 0.16
C THR A 67 0.72 -2.06 -0.87
N SER A 68 1.06 -2.49 -2.08
CA SER A 68 0.13 -2.82 -3.16
C SER A 68 0.30 -4.29 -3.57
N ASP A 69 -0.74 -4.90 -4.14
CA ASP A 69 -0.78 -6.31 -4.55
C ASP A 69 -0.02 -6.58 -5.86
N ASN A 70 0.00 -5.60 -6.77
CA ASN A 70 0.73 -5.64 -8.04
C ASN A 70 1.02 -4.23 -8.54
N GLY A 71 1.84 -4.11 -9.59
CA GLY A 71 2.03 -2.83 -10.27
C GLY A 71 0.81 -2.33 -11.05
N ALA A 72 0.92 -1.16 -11.67
CA ALA A 72 -0.18 -0.50 -12.38
C ALA A 72 -0.71 -1.33 -13.55
N VAL A 73 -2.02 -1.25 -13.78
CA VAL A 73 -2.65 -1.75 -15.01
C VAL A 73 -2.27 -0.85 -16.19
N ILE A 74 -2.09 -1.43 -17.39
CA ILE A 74 -1.63 -0.70 -18.57
C ILE A 74 -2.56 0.45 -18.98
N ASP A 75 -3.86 0.32 -18.69
CA ASP A 75 -4.90 1.31 -18.98
C ASP A 75 -5.03 2.41 -17.90
N GLY A 76 -4.13 2.42 -16.91
CA GLY A 76 -4.10 3.44 -15.86
C GLY A 76 -3.58 4.80 -16.37
N PRO A 77 -3.76 5.88 -15.59
CA PRO A 77 -3.17 7.16 -15.93
C PRO A 77 -1.64 7.13 -15.81
N LEU A 78 -0.97 7.92 -16.65
CA LEU A 78 0.47 8.16 -16.56
C LEU A 78 0.81 8.84 -15.21
N PRO A 79 1.98 8.55 -14.61
CA PRO A 79 3.11 7.84 -15.22
C PRO A 79 3.11 6.31 -15.02
N LEU A 80 1.99 5.68 -14.62
CA LEU A 80 1.90 4.23 -14.40
C LEU A 80 2.97 3.75 -13.39
N ASN A 81 3.92 2.92 -13.84
CA ASN A 81 5.02 2.37 -13.04
C ASN A 81 6.32 3.22 -13.13
N GLY A 82 6.21 4.45 -13.63
CA GLY A 82 7.35 5.35 -13.83
C GLY A 82 8.37 4.77 -14.81
N ALA A 83 9.63 4.69 -14.38
CA ALA A 83 10.72 4.14 -15.21
C ALA A 83 10.73 2.60 -15.29
N GLN A 84 9.86 1.91 -14.54
CA GLN A 84 9.88 0.45 -14.48
C GLN A 84 9.13 -0.18 -15.65
N LYS A 85 9.74 -1.21 -16.24
CA LYS A 85 9.16 -1.96 -17.36
C LYS A 85 8.00 -2.84 -16.90
N GLY A 86 6.93 -2.89 -17.69
CA GLY A 86 5.81 -3.82 -17.54
C GLY A 86 4.70 -3.33 -16.61
N TYR A 87 3.67 -4.17 -16.48
CA TYR A 87 2.38 -3.83 -15.87
C TYR A 87 1.82 -5.00 -15.06
N LYS A 88 0.65 -4.79 -14.43
CA LYS A 88 -0.17 -5.86 -13.82
C LYS A 88 -0.20 -7.10 -14.71
N SER A 89 -0.08 -8.28 -14.08
CA SER A 89 -0.01 -9.60 -14.72
C SER A 89 1.28 -9.91 -15.50
N GLN A 90 2.32 -9.08 -15.40
CA GLN A 90 3.63 -9.34 -16.01
C GLN A 90 4.72 -9.51 -14.95
N THR A 91 5.77 -10.26 -15.27
CA THR A 91 6.89 -10.57 -14.37
C THR A 91 8.04 -9.55 -14.42
N TYR A 92 7.86 -8.44 -15.15
CA TYR A 92 8.81 -7.35 -15.14
C TYR A 92 8.67 -6.50 -13.85
N PRO A 93 9.68 -5.70 -13.47
CA PRO A 93 9.63 -4.90 -12.24
C PRO A 93 8.35 -4.05 -12.10
N GLY A 94 7.86 -3.43 -13.17
CA GLY A 94 6.61 -2.66 -13.14
C GLY A 94 5.34 -3.49 -12.89
N GLY A 95 5.41 -4.83 -12.93
CA GLY A 95 4.31 -5.71 -12.53
C GLY A 95 4.43 -6.22 -11.09
N THR A 96 5.64 -6.39 -10.57
CA THR A 96 5.91 -7.11 -9.31
C THR A 96 6.57 -6.27 -8.21
N HIS A 97 7.21 -5.15 -8.54
CA HIS A 97 7.90 -4.28 -7.58
C HIS A 97 6.95 -3.17 -7.14
N THR A 98 6.29 -3.39 -6.00
CA THR A 98 5.26 -2.50 -5.45
C THR A 98 5.82 -1.53 -4.42
N PRO A 99 5.20 -0.35 -4.22
CA PRO A 99 5.56 0.50 -3.11
C PRO A 99 5.33 -0.25 -1.79
N MET A 100 6.27 -0.11 -0.85
CA MET A 100 6.14 -0.65 0.49
C MET A 100 6.75 0.31 1.48
N PHE A 101 6.09 0.50 2.62
CA PHE A 101 6.73 1.07 3.80
C PHE A 101 6.25 0.34 5.06
N MET A 102 7.10 0.34 6.07
CA MET A 102 6.79 -0.19 7.39
C MET A 102 7.11 0.87 8.44
N TRP A 103 6.22 1.00 9.42
CA TRP A 103 6.37 1.90 10.55
C TRP A 103 6.18 1.13 11.85
N TRP A 104 7.15 1.24 12.75
CA TRP A 104 7.07 0.74 14.12
C TRP A 104 7.88 1.66 15.03
N LYS A 105 7.16 2.52 15.76
CA LYS A 105 7.78 3.61 16.52
C LYS A 105 8.73 3.06 17.58
N GLY A 106 9.97 3.57 17.58
CA GLY A 106 11.02 3.17 18.53
C GLY A 106 11.62 1.79 18.29
N LYS A 107 11.21 1.07 17.22
CA LYS A 107 11.75 -0.26 16.86
C LYS A 107 12.48 -0.25 15.52
N LEU A 108 12.03 0.57 14.58
CA LEU A 108 12.68 0.73 13.27
C LEU A 108 13.45 2.06 13.20
N GLN A 109 14.60 2.03 12.53
CA GLN A 109 15.35 3.24 12.19
C GLN A 109 14.72 3.89 10.95
N PRO A 110 14.46 5.21 10.97
CA PRO A 110 13.99 5.92 9.78
C PRO A 110 15.04 5.85 8.66
N GLY A 111 14.62 5.54 7.45
CA GLY A 111 15.51 5.51 6.28
C GLY A 111 14.98 4.63 5.17
N ASN A 112 15.82 4.46 4.15
CA ASN A 112 15.57 3.54 3.05
C ASN A 112 16.09 2.15 3.41
N TYR A 113 15.37 1.12 2.97
CA TYR A 113 15.80 -0.27 3.07
C TYR A 113 15.84 -0.85 1.66
N ASP A 114 17.02 -1.30 1.23
CA ASP A 114 17.33 -1.67 -0.15
C ASP A 114 17.51 -3.19 -0.36
N LYS A 115 17.35 -3.98 0.70
CA LYS A 115 17.42 -5.44 0.61
C LYS A 115 16.08 -6.00 0.12
N LEU A 116 16.15 -7.19 -0.48
CA LEU A 116 14.99 -7.89 -1.01
C LEU A 116 13.98 -8.22 0.08
N ILE A 117 12.70 -7.94 -0.21
CA ILE A 117 11.53 -8.33 0.58
C ILE A 117 10.48 -8.85 -0.39
N SER A 118 9.73 -9.87 0.02
CA SER A 118 8.53 -10.37 -0.67
C SER A 118 7.31 -10.23 0.23
N ALA A 119 6.12 -10.12 -0.37
CA ALA A 119 4.86 -10.23 0.37
C ALA A 119 4.72 -11.57 1.13
N MET A 120 5.42 -12.62 0.68
CA MET A 120 5.49 -13.90 1.39
C MET A 120 6.18 -13.80 2.75
N ASP A 121 7.01 -12.78 2.96
CA ASP A 121 7.72 -12.56 4.23
C ASP A 121 6.80 -11.95 5.29
N PHE A 122 5.69 -11.31 4.88
CA PHE A 122 4.83 -10.59 5.82
C PHE A 122 4.21 -11.51 6.88
N TYR A 123 3.83 -12.73 6.50
CA TYR A 123 3.25 -13.69 7.44
C TYR A 123 4.25 -14.14 8.53
N PRO A 124 5.42 -14.72 8.20
CA PRO A 124 6.38 -15.10 9.23
C PRO A 124 6.89 -13.90 10.03
N THR A 125 7.06 -12.72 9.40
CA THR A 125 7.44 -11.49 10.13
C THR A 125 6.36 -11.05 11.13
N ALA A 126 5.07 -11.12 10.77
CA ALA A 126 3.99 -10.76 11.69
C ALA A 126 3.88 -11.71 12.88
N LEU A 127 4.14 -13.01 12.66
CA LEU A 127 4.18 -14.00 13.75
C LEU A 127 5.36 -13.76 14.69
N ASP A 128 6.54 -13.52 14.14
CA ASP A 128 7.75 -13.22 14.92
C ASP A 128 7.56 -11.95 15.75
N ALA A 129 7.00 -10.89 15.15
CA ALA A 129 6.69 -9.64 15.85
C ALA A 129 5.64 -9.79 16.97
N ALA A 130 4.79 -10.82 16.88
CA ALA A 130 3.78 -11.15 17.89
C ALA A 130 4.29 -12.19 18.92
N ASP A 131 5.57 -12.58 18.86
CA ASP A 131 6.18 -13.65 19.67
C ASP A 131 5.44 -15.00 19.54
N ILE A 132 4.88 -15.27 18.35
CA ILE A 132 4.20 -16.52 18.02
C ILE A 132 5.19 -17.44 17.31
N ARG A 133 5.54 -18.54 18.00
CA ARG A 133 6.35 -19.60 17.41
C ARG A 133 5.59 -20.23 16.24
N HIS A 134 6.19 -20.18 15.06
CA HIS A 134 5.74 -20.94 13.90
C HIS A 134 6.74 -22.05 13.60
N ILE A 135 6.21 -23.25 13.36
CA ILE A 135 7.03 -24.40 12.99
C ILE A 135 7.58 -24.11 11.59
N HIS A 136 8.87 -23.82 11.50
CA HIS A 136 9.58 -23.91 10.24
C HIS A 136 9.54 -25.39 9.84
N SER A 137 8.59 -25.80 8.98
CA SER A 137 8.77 -27.04 8.26
C SER A 137 10.05 -26.83 7.46
N LYS A 138 11.12 -27.55 7.80
CA LYS A 138 12.36 -27.55 7.02
C LYS A 138 11.94 -27.66 5.55
N ARG A 139 12.15 -26.60 4.77
CA ARG A 139 12.05 -26.73 3.31
C ARG A 139 13.10 -27.78 2.93
N PRO A 140 12.75 -28.79 2.12
CA PRO A 140 13.70 -29.81 1.68
C PRO A 140 14.88 -29.18 0.94
#